data_AF-A0A8X6NFW4-F1
#
_entry.id   AF-A0A8X6NFW4-F1
#
_cell.length_a   1.000
_cell.length_b   1.000
_cell.length_c   1.000
_cell.angle_alpha   90.00
_cell.angle_beta   90.00
_cell.angle_gamma   90.00
#
_symmetry.space_group_name_H-M   'P 1'
#
loop_
_entity.id
_entity.type
_entity.pdbx_description
1 polymer ?
#
loop_
_entity_poly.entity_id
_entity_poly.type
_entity_poly.pdbx_seq_one_letter_code
_entity_poly.pdbx_strand_id
1 'polypeptide(L)' 'MINFLLSDNPVAKILRDHVTFKFIPMLNPDGVFVGNYRTCILGQDLNRCWQEKSTHAYPTLAAVKAVTEKISSDKVHL' A
#
# COMPACT_ATOMS: atom_id res chain seq x y z
N MET A 1 -11.94 -4.34 9.00
CA MET A 1 -10.53 -4.46 9.42
C MET A 1 -10.03 -3.23 10.18
N ILE A 2 -9.99 -2.04 9.57
CA ILE A 2 -9.49 -0.82 10.25
C ILE A 2 -10.28 -0.53 11.54
N ASN A 3 -11.61 -0.59 11.50
CA ASN A 3 -12.45 -0.41 12.68
C ASN A 3 -12.12 -1.40 13.81
N PHE A 4 -11.75 -2.64 13.48
CA PHE A 4 -11.32 -3.62 14.49
C PHE A 4 -10.00 -3.20 15.14
N LEU A 5 -9.00 -2.83 14.33
CA LEU A 5 -7.68 -2.41 14.85
C LEU A 5 -7.76 -1.13 15.69
N LEU A 6 -8.74 -0.26 15.42
CA LEU A 6 -8.97 0.95 16.20
C LEU A 6 -9.84 0.74 17.44
N SER A 7 -10.62 -0.34 17.49
CA SER A 7 -11.55 -0.63 18.58
C SER A 7 -10.84 -0.91 19.92
N ASP A 8 -11.63 -0.97 21.00
CA ASP A 8 -11.17 -1.34 22.34
C ASP A 8 -10.96 -2.84 22.55
N ASN A 9 -11.09 -3.66 21.50
CA ASN A 9 -10.89 -5.10 21.60
C ASN A 9 -9.49 -5.41 22.19
N PRO A 10 -9.37 -6.27 23.21
CA PRO A 10 -8.09 -6.62 23.84
C PRO A 10 -7.05 -7.11 22.83
N VAL A 11 -7.47 -7.88 21.81
CA VAL A 11 -6.59 -8.36 20.74
C VAL A 11 -6.05 -7.19 19.90
N ALA A 12 -6.90 -6.22 19.57
CA ALA A 12 -6.49 -5.04 18.82
C ALA A 12 -5.52 -4.15 19.62
N LYS A 13 -5.64 -4.10 20.96
CA LYS A 13 -4.68 -3.41 21.83
C LYS A 13 -3.32 -4.10 21.80
N ILE A 14 -3.27 -5.41 22.05
CA ILE A 14 -2.02 -6.20 22.00
C ILE A 14 -1.33 -6.06 20.65
N LEU A 15 -2.09 -6.09 19.54
CA LEU A 15 -1.53 -5.91 18.20
C LEU A 15 -0.92 -4.52 18.00
N ARG A 16 -1.57 -3.46 18.48
CA ARG A 16 -1.03 -2.09 18.39
C ARG A 16 0.22 -1.88 19.24
N ASP A 17 0.35 -2.62 20.33
CA ASP A 17 1.53 -2.55 21.21
C ASP A 17 2.78 -3.21 20.60
N HIS A 18 2.61 -4.20 19.72
CA HIS A 18 3.72 -4.99 19.16
C HIS A 18 3.95 -4.78 17.67
N VAL A 19 2.96 -4.25 16.93
CA VAL A 19 3.00 -4.14 15.48
C VAL A 19 2.57 -2.75 15.03
N THR A 20 3.40 -2.11 14.22
CA THR A 20 3.01 -0.90 13.49
C THR A 20 2.36 -1.28 12.16
N PHE A 21 1.06 -1.01 12.04
CA PHE A 21 0.33 -1.20 10.78
C PHE A 21 0.47 0.03 9.88
N LYS A 22 0.78 -0.19 8.60
CA LYS A 22 0.81 0.85 7.55
C LYS A 22 -0.19 0.47 6.46
N PHE A 23 -1.12 1.36 6.14
CA PHE A 23 -2.20 1.09 5.20
C PHE A 23 -2.07 1.96 3.94
N ILE A 24 -2.23 1.33 2.78
CA ILE A 24 -2.48 2.01 1.50
C ILE A 24 -3.92 1.64 1.12
N PRO A 25 -4.89 2.53 1.32
CA PRO A 25 -6.31 2.18 1.16
C PRO A 25 -6.70 1.92 -0.30
N MET A 26 -5.97 2.48 -1.25
CA MET A 26 -6.22 2.31 -2.67
C MET A 26 -4.93 2.46 -3.47
N LEU A 27 -4.61 1.45 -4.29
CA LEU A 27 -3.42 1.46 -5.15
C LEU A 27 -3.69 1.96 -6.57
N ASN A 28 -4.93 1.82 -7.05
CA ASN A 28 -5.33 2.14 -8.43
C ASN A 28 -6.57 3.05 -8.45
N PRO A 29 -6.49 4.30 -7.96
CA PRO A 29 -7.63 5.21 -7.97
C PRO A 29 -8.13 5.52 -9.39
N ASP A 30 -7.22 5.69 -10.35
CA ASP A 30 -7.56 6.04 -11.73
C ASP A 30 -8.31 4.92 -12.44
N GLY A 31 -7.85 3.67 -12.30
CA GLY A 31 -8.53 2.52 -12.88
C GLY A 31 -9.94 2.35 -12.31
N VAL A 32 -10.11 2.54 -11.00
CA VAL A 32 -11.44 2.49 -10.37
C VAL A 32 -12.34 3.60 -10.90
N PHE A 33 -11.84 4.84 -10.99
CA PHE A 33 -12.60 5.98 -11.50
C PHE A 33 -13.12 5.75 -12.93
N VAL A 34 -12.29 5.17 -13.79
CA VAL A 34 -12.64 4.87 -15.19
C VAL A 34 -13.53 3.61 -15.31
N GLY A 35 -13.71 2.85 -14.23
CA GLY A 35 -14.49 1.61 -14.22
C GLY A 35 -13.70 0.39 -14.73
N ASN A 36 -12.38 0.47 -14.75
CA ASN A 36 -11.54 -0.68 -15.05
C ASN A 36 -11.62 -1.71 -13.92
N TYR A 37 -11.85 -2.96 -14.30
CA TYR A 37 -11.89 -4.07 -13.34
C TYR A 37 -10.52 -4.42 -12.76
N ARG A 38 -9.46 -4.42 -13.59
CA ARG A 38 -8.14 -4.97 -13.22
C ARG A 38 -6.95 -4.06 -13.52
N THR A 39 -7.07 -3.23 -14.54
CA THR A 39 -5.94 -2.50 -15.11
C THR A 39 -5.89 -1.06 -14.64
N CYS A 40 -4.71 -0.45 -14.66
CA CYS A 40 -4.59 1.02 -14.60
C CYS A 40 -5.12 1.65 -15.89
N ILE A 41 -5.07 2.98 -15.97
CA ILE A 41 -5.52 3.73 -17.16
C ILE A 41 -4.74 3.38 -18.43
N LEU A 42 -3.50 2.89 -18.29
CA LEU A 42 -2.66 2.43 -19.40
C LEU A 42 -2.99 1.00 -19.86
N GLY A 43 -4.03 0.36 -19.31
CA GLY A 43 -4.43 -1.00 -19.67
C GLY A 43 -3.53 -2.09 -19.09
N GLN A 44 -2.66 -1.77 -18.13
CA GLN A 44 -1.71 -2.70 -17.53
C GLN A 44 -2.15 -3.17 -16.14
N ASP A 45 -1.89 -4.44 -15.83
CA ASP A 45 -2.11 -5.01 -14.49
C ASP A 45 -0.96 -4.59 -13.57
N LEU A 46 -1.23 -3.67 -12.65
CA LEU A 46 -0.23 -3.15 -11.70
C LEU A 46 0.46 -4.26 -10.90
N ASN A 47 -0.24 -5.38 -10.61
CA ASN A 47 0.34 -6.49 -9.85
C ASN A 47 1.36 -7.32 -10.66
N ARG A 48 1.51 -7.05 -11.96
CA ARG A 48 2.58 -7.62 -12.80
C ARG A 48 3.72 -6.65 -13.07
N CYS A 49 3.60 -5.40 -12.64
CA CYS A 49 4.54 -4.32 -12.93
C CYS A 49 5.48 -4.00 -11.73
N TRP A 50 5.56 -4.86 -10.72
CA TRP A 50 6.42 -4.63 -9.55
C TRP A 50 7.92 -4.56 -9.90
N GLN A 51 8.38 -5.19 -10.97
CA GLN A 51 9.79 -5.12 -11.41
C GLN A 51 10.05 -3.96 -12.39
N GLU A 52 8.98 -3.32 -12.88
CA GLU A 52 9.11 -2.23 -13.83
C GLU A 52 9.70 -0.97 -13.19
N LYS A 53 10.53 -0.27 -13.96
CA LYS A 53 11.27 0.92 -13.51
C LYS A 53 10.63 2.24 -13.93
N SER A 54 9.65 2.21 -14.83
CA SER A 54 9.01 3.44 -15.32
C SER A 54 8.13 4.08 -14.25
N THR A 55 8.65 5.12 -13.61
CA THR A 55 7.91 5.93 -12.62
C THR A 55 6.79 6.74 -13.27
N HIS A 56 6.90 7.03 -14.57
CA HIS A 56 5.86 7.72 -15.32
C HIS A 56 4.66 6.81 -15.62
N ALA A 57 4.92 5.55 -16.02
CA ALA A 57 3.84 4.60 -16.31
C ALA A 57 3.21 4.03 -15.03
N TYR A 58 3.99 3.86 -13.96
CA TYR A 58 3.55 3.24 -12.71
C TYR A 58 3.84 4.11 -11.48
N PRO A 59 3.32 5.34 -11.40
CA PRO A 59 3.64 6.29 -10.33
C PRO A 59 3.20 5.75 -8.96
N THR A 60 2.08 5.04 -8.88
CA THR A 60 1.58 4.45 -7.62
C THR A 60 2.50 3.35 -7.10
N LEU A 61 3.01 2.48 -7.97
CA LEU A 61 3.98 1.44 -7.57
C LEU A 61 5.31 2.06 -7.14
N ALA A 62 5.78 3.09 -7.85
CA ALA A 62 6.99 3.81 -7.46
C ALA A 62 6.86 4.45 -6.07
N ALA A 63 5.73 5.11 -5.79
CA ALA A 63 5.47 5.70 -4.48
C ALA A 63 5.42 4.62 -3.37
N VAL A 64 4.77 3.48 -3.62
CA VAL A 64 4.73 2.37 -2.63
C VAL A 64 6.11 1.79 -2.36
N LYS A 65 6.94 1.61 -3.39
CA LYS A 65 8.33 1.16 -3.22
C LYS A 65 9.12 2.13 -2.35
N ALA A 66 9.07 3.43 -2.66
CA ALA A 66 9.78 4.46 -1.90
C ALA A 66 9.34 4.49 -0.42
N VAL A 67 8.04 4.36 -0.15
CA VAL A 67 7.52 4.27 1.23
C VAL A 67 8.00 3.00 1.93
N THR A 68 8.02 1.87 1.22
CA THR A 68 8.46 0.58 1.78
C THR A 68 9.96 0.59 2.09
N GLU A 69 10.78 1.15 1.20
CA GLU A 69 12.22 1.35 1.41
C GLU A 69 12.47 2.22 2.63
N LYS A 70 11.76 3.36 2.73
CA LYS A 70 11.85 4.23 3.90
C LYS A 70 11.50 3.50 5.20
N ILE A 71 10.38 2.76 5.22
CA ILE A 71 9.97 1.96 6.39
C ILE A 71 11.03 0.89 6.73
N SER A 72 11.66 0.29 5.72
CA SER A 72 12.72 -0.70 5.92
C SER A 72 13.95 -0.07 6.55
N SER A 73 14.33 1.15 6.16
CA SER A 73 15.42 1.90 6.77
C SER A 73 15.10 2.38 8.19
N ASP A 74 13.86 2.81 8.45
CA ASP A 74 13.44 3.30 9.76
C ASP A 74 13.48 2.20 10.85
N LYS A 75 13.38 0.91 10.47
CA LYS A 75 13.50 -0.23 11.39
C LYS A 75 14.90 -0.43 11.98
N VAL A 76 15.92 0.30 11.53
CA VAL A 76 17.28 0.25 12.10
C VAL A 76 17.39 1.05 13.41
N HIS A 77 16.36 1.80 13.82
CA HIS A 77 16.39 2.71 14.97
C HIS A 77 15.42 2.37 16.11
N LEU A 78 14.94 1.13 16.22
CA LEU A 78 14.21 0.63 17.38
C LEU A 78 14.97 -0.51 18.07
#